data_AF-A0A8H8P2M7-F1
#
_entry.id   AF-A0A8H8P2M7-F1
#
_cell.length_a   1.000
_cell.length_b   1.000
_cell.length_c   1.000
_cell.angle_alpha   90.00
_cell.angle_beta   90.00
_cell.angle_gamma   90.00
#
_symmetry.space_group_name_H-M   'P 1'
#
loop_
_entity.id
_entity.type
_entity.pdbx_description
1 polymer ?
#
loop_
_entity_poly.entity_id
_entity_poly.type
_entity_poly.pdbx_seq_one_letter_code
_entity_poly.pdbx_strand_id
1 'polypeptide(L)'
;MIHYLESIWQMGAADGYITKTPKRLHIEFAKQAYKATNWHDFFAQMTVYLEQHKHIAKFDAYLHWAIPKYANNLQTQQGVYKDPAAPGWQLAQISPVPPIPISILSQVYSIHNFEFYMNKFFDNYNIPLVFSPDNRLTVFPKATQIIDNAFATALVDCVHASPVPSVLGSPGAFDMVLIKKAEPGQGQFPGRLTYGMPAHCIGQVCLIFKLLPHYNIHNPLVYIQQFDRPSWRAPLVEVNMYRVKQTCHTQQYDKCYVEEVIPLVLICQTCHLIPQFGRPKNTPLIDTPTADPLELFENFFINSYFDLHTFQMLSV
;
A
#
# COMPACT_ATOMS: atom_id res chain seq x y z
N MET A 1 -7.75 -15.29 -26.84
CA MET A 1 -7.52 -13.84 -26.96
C MET A 1 -8.76 -13.09 -27.48
N ILE A 2 -9.86 -13.79 -27.81
CA ILE A 2 -11.15 -13.18 -28.19
C ILE A 2 -11.92 -12.69 -26.94
N HIS A 3 -11.68 -13.30 -25.77
CA HIS A 3 -12.42 -13.05 -24.52
C HIS A 3 -12.33 -11.64 -23.93
N TYR A 4 -11.39 -10.81 -24.39
CA TYR A 4 -11.22 -9.45 -23.86
C TYR A 4 -11.78 -8.38 -24.80
N LEU A 5 -12.25 -8.78 -25.98
CA LEU A 5 -12.69 -7.83 -27.01
C LEU A 5 -13.97 -7.10 -26.57
N GLU A 6 -14.93 -7.83 -26.00
CA GLU A 6 -16.11 -7.26 -25.35
C GLU A 6 -15.75 -6.35 -24.18
N SER A 7 -14.82 -6.78 -23.32
CA SER A 7 -14.41 -5.97 -22.16
C SER A 7 -13.72 -4.67 -22.57
N ILE A 8 -12.88 -4.69 -23.61
CA ILE A 8 -12.21 -3.49 -24.15
C ILE A 8 -13.21 -2.54 -24.79
N TRP A 9 -14.23 -3.07 -25.49
CA TRP A 9 -15.31 -2.25 -26.05
C TRP A 9 -16.22 -1.64 -24.99
N GLN A 10 -16.50 -2.35 -23.90
CA GLN A 10 -17.41 -1.88 -22.84
C GLN A 10 -16.72 -0.98 -21.81
N MET A 11 -15.44 -1.19 -21.51
CA MET A 11 -14.75 -0.56 -20.37
C MET A 11 -13.65 0.43 -20.81
N GLY A 12 -13.42 0.59 -22.12
CA GLY A 12 -12.37 1.46 -22.67
C GLY A 12 -11.02 0.76 -22.85
N ALA A 13 -10.08 1.47 -23.48
CA ALA A 13 -8.72 0.98 -23.68
C ALA A 13 -7.99 0.88 -22.33
N ALA A 14 -7.26 -0.21 -22.12
CA ALA A 14 -6.48 -0.41 -20.89
C ALA A 14 -5.23 0.49 -20.92
N ASP A 15 -5.39 1.77 -20.60
CA ASP A 15 -4.29 2.71 -20.45
C ASP A 15 -3.38 2.26 -19.29
N GLY A 16 -2.07 2.19 -19.55
CA GLY A 16 -1.08 1.67 -18.59
C GLY A 16 -0.97 0.14 -18.47
N TYR A 17 -1.93 -0.66 -18.97
CA TYR A 17 -1.86 -2.13 -18.89
C TYR A 17 -1.40 -2.75 -20.20
N ILE A 18 -0.18 -3.30 -20.21
CA ILE A 18 0.35 -3.99 -21.38
C ILE A 18 -0.30 -5.38 -21.46
N THR A 19 -0.87 -5.73 -22.63
CA THR A 19 -1.45 -7.06 -22.93
C THR A 19 -0.50 -8.24 -22.68
N LYS A 20 0.81 -7.97 -22.54
CA LYS A 20 1.84 -8.94 -22.20
C LYS A 20 1.61 -9.58 -20.84
N THR A 21 1.16 -8.82 -19.83
CA THR A 21 0.97 -9.31 -18.46
C THR A 21 -0.15 -10.35 -18.37
N PRO A 22 -1.40 -10.07 -18.81
CA PRO A 22 -2.46 -11.09 -18.80
C PRO A 22 -2.14 -12.25 -19.75
N LYS A 23 -1.42 -12.01 -20.84
CA LYS A 23 -0.98 -13.07 -21.76
C LYS A 23 0.04 -14.01 -21.12
N ARG A 24 0.98 -13.51 -20.33
CA ARG A 24 1.94 -14.32 -19.56
C ARG A 24 1.20 -15.18 -18.52
N LEU A 25 0.31 -14.57 -17.74
CA LEU A 25 -0.52 -15.27 -16.76
C LEU A 25 -1.37 -16.37 -17.43
N HIS A 26 -1.96 -16.11 -18.59
CA HIS A 26 -2.70 -17.14 -19.34
C HIS A 26 -1.78 -18.28 -19.84
N ILE A 27 -0.53 -18.00 -20.20
CA ILE A 27 0.40 -19.07 -20.59
C ILE A 27 0.68 -19.98 -19.40
N GLU A 28 1.01 -19.41 -18.25
CA GLU A 28 1.37 -20.15 -17.05
C GLU A 28 0.16 -20.88 -16.45
N PHE A 29 -0.93 -20.16 -16.20
CA PHE A 29 -2.08 -20.74 -15.49
C PHE A 29 -3.03 -21.55 -16.35
N ALA A 30 -3.14 -21.27 -17.64
CA ALA A 30 -4.03 -22.02 -18.52
C ALA A 30 -3.27 -22.97 -19.45
N LYS A 31 -2.30 -22.47 -20.23
CA LYS A 31 -1.66 -23.32 -21.26
C LYS A 31 -0.73 -24.38 -20.67
N GLN A 32 0.11 -24.03 -19.69
CA GLN A 32 1.00 -25.01 -19.06
C GLN A 32 0.21 -26.02 -18.23
N ALA A 33 -0.75 -25.55 -17.43
CA ALA A 33 -1.64 -26.42 -16.68
C ALA A 33 -2.41 -27.40 -17.60
N TYR A 34 -3.00 -26.91 -18.70
CA TYR A 34 -3.70 -27.78 -19.66
C TYR A 34 -2.76 -28.81 -20.30
N LYS A 35 -1.54 -28.41 -20.68
CA LYS A 35 -0.52 -29.32 -21.22
C LYS A 35 -0.09 -30.41 -20.25
N ALA A 36 -0.13 -30.14 -18.95
CA ALA A 36 0.22 -31.11 -17.92
C ALA A 36 -0.91 -32.13 -17.63
N THR A 37 -2.10 -31.93 -18.17
CA THR A 37 -3.22 -32.87 -18.02
C THR A 37 -3.20 -33.96 -19.10
N ASN A 38 -3.96 -35.03 -18.87
CA ASN A 38 -4.22 -36.07 -19.87
C ASN A 38 -5.30 -35.68 -20.91
N TRP A 39 -5.75 -34.41 -20.89
CA TRP A 39 -6.82 -33.84 -21.74
C TRP A 39 -8.22 -34.47 -21.59
N HIS A 40 -8.44 -35.29 -20.56
CA HIS A 40 -9.74 -35.84 -20.19
C HIS A 40 -10.14 -35.34 -18.79
N ASP A 41 -11.32 -34.73 -18.66
CA ASP A 41 -11.72 -34.03 -17.42
C ASP A 41 -10.62 -33.12 -16.86
N PHE A 42 -10.08 -32.28 -17.75
CA PHE A 42 -8.86 -31.50 -17.51
C PHE A 42 -9.03 -30.43 -16.43
N PHE A 43 -10.26 -30.00 -16.10
CA PHE A 43 -10.48 -28.95 -15.11
C PHE A 43 -9.98 -29.34 -13.72
N ALA A 44 -10.37 -30.53 -13.23
CA ALA A 44 -9.92 -31.01 -11.92
C ALA A 44 -8.38 -31.19 -11.88
N GLN A 45 -7.80 -31.73 -12.95
CA GLN A 45 -6.36 -31.92 -13.06
C GLN A 45 -5.59 -30.59 -13.13
N MET A 46 -6.11 -29.61 -13.86
CA MET A 46 -5.55 -28.26 -13.90
C MET A 46 -5.57 -27.61 -12.52
N THR A 47 -6.66 -27.75 -11.76
CA THR A 47 -6.73 -27.24 -10.38
C THR A 47 -5.67 -27.86 -9.49
N VAL A 48 -5.52 -29.19 -9.52
CA VAL A 48 -4.49 -29.91 -8.74
C VAL A 48 -3.09 -29.46 -9.15
N TYR A 49 -2.83 -29.34 -10.46
CA TYR A 49 -1.55 -28.85 -10.98
C TYR A 49 -1.22 -27.44 -10.46
N LEU A 50 -2.20 -26.54 -10.49
CA LEU A 50 -2.04 -25.15 -10.02
C LEU A 50 -1.85 -25.07 -8.50
N GLU A 51 -2.58 -25.88 -7.73
CA GLU A 51 -2.41 -25.98 -6.28
C GLU A 51 -1.00 -26.47 -5.92
N GLN A 52 -0.52 -27.53 -6.58
CA GLN A 52 0.84 -28.04 -6.36
C GLN A 52 1.90 -26.97 -6.64
N HIS A 53 1.78 -26.24 -7.75
CA HIS A 53 2.71 -25.15 -8.08
C HIS A 53 2.67 -24.03 -7.03
N LYS A 54 1.48 -23.67 -6.55
CA LYS A 54 1.33 -22.70 -5.44
C LYS A 54 1.99 -23.20 -4.15
N HIS A 55 1.81 -24.48 -3.81
CA HIS A 55 2.43 -25.09 -2.63
C HIS A 55 3.95 -25.11 -2.72
N ILE A 56 4.50 -25.46 -3.89
CA ILE A 56 5.96 -25.46 -4.13
C ILE A 56 6.51 -24.04 -3.99
N ALA A 57 5.90 -23.04 -4.65
CA ALA A 57 6.33 -21.65 -4.55
C ALA A 57 6.28 -21.13 -3.10
N LYS A 58 5.23 -21.48 -2.35
CA LYS A 58 5.11 -21.11 -0.93
C LYS A 58 6.18 -21.78 -0.07
N PHE A 59 6.48 -23.05 -0.33
CA PHE A 59 7.51 -23.78 0.42
C PHE A 59 8.91 -23.25 0.11
N ASP A 60 9.18 -22.90 -1.15
CA ASP A 60 10.42 -22.25 -1.56
C ASP A 60 10.62 -20.91 -0.85
N ALA A 61 9.57 -20.08 -0.77
CA ALA A 61 9.60 -18.84 -0.01
C ALA A 61 9.85 -19.06 1.49
N TYR A 62 9.22 -20.09 2.07
CA TYR A 62 9.49 -20.49 3.45
C TYR A 62 10.95 -20.92 3.65
N LEU A 63 11.54 -21.69 2.74
CA LEU A 63 12.95 -22.11 2.83
C LEU A 63 13.90 -20.92 2.75
N HIS A 64 13.62 -19.95 1.87
CA HIS A 64 14.38 -18.70 1.78
C HIS A 64 14.35 -17.90 3.08
N TRP A 65 13.18 -17.81 3.72
CA TRP A 65 13.03 -17.13 5.00
C TRP A 65 13.67 -17.91 6.18
N ALA A 66 13.44 -19.22 6.26
CA ALA A 66 13.86 -20.05 7.39
C ALA A 66 15.36 -20.39 7.38
N ILE A 67 15.97 -20.51 6.19
CA ILE A 67 17.35 -20.97 6.02
C ILE A 67 18.16 -19.93 5.21
N PRO A 68 18.91 -19.02 5.88
CA PRO A 68 19.70 -17.99 5.19
C PRO A 68 20.72 -18.56 4.18
N LYS A 69 21.24 -19.77 4.41
CA LYS A 69 22.15 -20.46 3.48
C LYS A 69 21.46 -20.85 2.16
N TYR A 70 20.16 -21.16 2.21
CA TYR A 70 19.37 -21.49 1.03
C TYR A 70 19.13 -20.24 0.17
N ALA A 71 18.89 -19.08 0.78
CA ALA A 71 18.78 -17.79 0.10
C ALA A 71 20.06 -17.36 -0.64
N ASN A 72 21.24 -17.58 -0.04
CA ASN A 72 22.52 -17.16 -0.62
C ASN A 72 22.91 -17.91 -1.90
N ASN A 73 22.40 -19.13 -2.13
CA ASN A 73 22.76 -19.93 -3.30
C ASN A 73 22.10 -19.47 -4.61
N LEU A 74 21.12 -18.56 -4.54
CA LEU A 74 20.35 -18.07 -5.71
C LEU A 74 20.50 -16.56 -5.98
N GLN A 75 21.13 -15.80 -5.08
CA GLN A 75 21.31 -14.36 -5.25
C GLN A 75 22.55 -14.05 -6.12
N THR A 76 22.34 -13.92 -7.43
CA THR A 76 23.27 -13.16 -8.29
C THR A 76 22.90 -11.68 -8.22
N GLN A 77 23.67 -10.92 -7.42
CA GLN A 77 23.90 -9.46 -7.47
C GLN A 77 22.69 -8.55 -7.75
N GLN A 78 22.17 -7.89 -6.71
CA GLN A 78 21.65 -6.52 -6.84
C GLN A 78 22.14 -5.67 -5.67
N GLY A 79 23.09 -4.79 -5.95
CA GLY A 79 23.56 -3.78 -5.02
C GLY A 79 22.46 -2.76 -4.80
N VAL A 80 21.78 -2.85 -3.66
CA VAL A 80 20.77 -1.88 -3.25
C VAL A 80 21.12 -1.33 -1.87
N TYR A 81 21.18 -0.01 -1.76
CA TYR A 81 21.46 0.70 -0.52
C TYR A 81 20.27 0.54 0.44
N LYS A 82 20.49 -0.14 1.57
CA LYS A 82 19.51 -0.26 2.66
C LYS A 82 19.70 0.92 3.62
N ASP A 83 18.65 1.69 3.88
CA ASP A 83 18.71 2.76 4.88
C ASP A 83 18.74 2.13 6.28
N PRO A 84 19.77 2.38 7.10
CA PRO A 84 19.88 1.81 8.44
C PRO A 84 18.74 2.26 9.37
N ALA A 85 18.07 3.39 9.09
CA ALA A 85 17.01 3.93 9.93
C ALA A 85 15.62 3.32 9.66
N ALA A 86 15.42 2.64 8.53
CA ALA A 86 14.17 1.96 8.20
C ALA A 86 14.47 0.57 7.62
N PRO A 87 14.67 -0.46 8.45
CA PRO A 87 15.05 -1.78 7.98
C PRO A 87 13.99 -2.34 7.02
N GLY A 88 14.42 -2.73 5.81
CA GLY A 88 13.56 -3.24 4.74
C GLY A 88 13.14 -2.19 3.71
N TRP A 89 13.06 -0.91 4.10
CA TRP A 89 12.75 0.20 3.20
C TRP A 89 14.02 0.78 2.55
N GLN A 90 13.87 1.16 1.30
CA GLN A 90 14.87 1.75 0.43
C GLN A 90 14.33 3.09 -0.04
N LEU A 91 14.94 4.15 0.46
CA LEU A 91 14.74 5.50 -0.02
C LEU A 91 15.90 5.92 -0.91
N ALA A 92 15.64 6.86 -1.80
CA ALA A 92 16.71 7.52 -2.54
C ALA A 92 17.69 8.17 -1.54
N GLN A 93 19.00 8.00 -1.77
CA GLN A 93 20.03 8.61 -0.91
C GLN A 93 19.94 10.14 -0.90
N ILE A 94 19.59 10.73 -2.04
CA ILE A 94 19.36 12.15 -2.23
C ILE A 94 17.95 12.29 -2.77
N SER A 95 17.16 13.18 -2.18
CA SER A 95 15.84 13.47 -2.72
C SER A 95 15.96 14.08 -4.12
N PRO A 96 15.16 13.63 -5.10
CA PRO A 96 15.08 14.29 -6.41
C PRO A 96 14.44 15.69 -6.32
N VAL A 97 13.83 16.03 -5.19
CA VAL A 97 13.16 17.32 -4.95
C VAL A 97 13.97 18.13 -3.94
N PRO A 98 14.24 19.43 -4.22
CA PRO A 98 14.93 20.28 -3.26
C PRO A 98 14.13 20.45 -1.96
N PRO A 99 14.77 20.70 -0.81
CA PRO A 99 14.08 20.87 0.46
C PRO A 99 12.99 21.96 0.41
N ILE A 100 11.76 21.54 0.71
CA ILE A 100 10.54 22.33 0.57
C ILE A 100 10.22 23.01 1.90
N PRO A 101 9.94 24.33 1.93
CA PRO A 101 9.42 24.99 3.13
C PRO A 101 7.99 24.54 3.44
N ILE A 102 7.63 24.48 4.72
CA ILE A 102 6.32 23.97 5.19
C ILE A 102 5.15 24.78 4.60
N SER A 103 5.34 26.08 4.37
CA SER A 103 4.34 26.97 3.80
C SER A 103 3.79 26.50 2.44
N ILE A 104 4.56 25.72 1.67
CA ILE A 104 4.18 25.20 0.36
C ILE A 104 3.36 23.90 0.47
N LEU A 105 3.39 23.20 1.61
CA LEU A 105 2.69 21.91 1.78
C LEU A 105 1.18 22.03 1.59
N SER A 106 0.59 23.13 2.06
CA SER A 106 -0.85 23.38 1.90
C SER A 106 -1.26 23.58 0.45
N GLN A 107 -0.39 24.16 -0.37
CA GLN A 107 -0.67 24.46 -1.77
C GLN A 107 -0.41 23.28 -2.70
N VAL A 108 0.65 22.51 -2.44
CA VAL A 108 1.10 21.44 -3.36
C VAL A 108 0.58 20.07 -2.96
N TYR A 109 0.50 19.79 -1.66
CA TYR A 109 0.10 18.48 -1.13
C TYR A 109 -1.30 18.49 -0.50
N SER A 110 -2.01 19.62 -0.54
CA SER A 110 -3.31 19.82 0.12
C SER A 110 -3.28 19.50 1.63
N ILE A 111 -2.14 19.72 2.30
CA ILE A 111 -1.96 19.45 3.72
C ILE A 111 -2.20 20.72 4.53
N HIS A 112 -3.30 20.78 5.28
CA HIS A 112 -3.70 21.99 6.00
C HIS A 112 -3.23 22.03 7.46
N ASN A 113 -3.14 20.89 8.14
CA ASN A 113 -2.93 20.82 9.60
C ASN A 113 -1.58 20.20 10.00
N PHE A 114 -0.57 20.33 9.13
CA PHE A 114 0.74 19.68 9.31
C PHE A 114 1.36 19.94 10.69
N GLU A 115 1.38 21.19 11.15
CA GLU A 115 1.98 21.58 12.43
C GLU A 115 1.30 20.91 13.63
N PHE A 116 -0.03 20.82 13.62
CA PHE A 116 -0.79 20.17 14.69
C PHE A 116 -0.44 18.69 14.82
N TYR A 117 -0.37 17.96 13.70
CA TYR A 117 -0.04 16.54 13.72
C TYR A 117 1.43 16.26 13.99
N MET A 118 2.34 17.15 13.60
CA MET A 118 3.74 17.09 13.99
C MET A 118 3.91 17.30 15.50
N ASN A 119 3.24 18.30 16.09
CA ASN A 119 3.30 18.51 17.55
C ASN A 119 2.74 17.30 18.30
N LYS A 120 1.59 16.77 17.86
CA LYS A 120 1.02 15.53 18.42
C LYS A 120 1.99 14.35 18.31
N PHE A 121 2.75 14.25 17.22
CA PHE A 121 3.80 13.25 17.08
C PHE A 121 4.90 13.49 18.11
N PHE A 122 5.47 14.68 18.21
CA PHE A 122 6.52 14.98 19.18
C PHE A 122 6.09 14.75 20.63
N ASP A 123 4.85 15.09 20.98
CA ASP A 123 4.25 14.82 22.29
C ASP A 123 4.23 13.31 22.58
N ASN A 124 3.83 12.50 21.61
CA ASN A 124 3.81 11.03 21.75
C ASN A 124 5.21 10.42 21.95
N TYR A 125 6.26 11.05 21.40
CA TYR A 125 7.65 10.58 21.53
C TYR A 125 8.43 11.29 22.65
N ASN A 126 7.76 12.14 23.46
CA ASN A 126 8.39 12.97 24.51
C ASN A 126 9.56 13.82 24.00
N ILE A 127 9.45 14.36 22.80
CA ILE A 127 10.49 15.19 22.18
C ILE A 127 10.09 16.67 22.35
N PRO A 128 10.83 17.48 23.14
CA PRO A 128 10.44 18.85 23.43
C PRO A 128 10.92 19.79 22.31
N LEU A 129 10.19 19.84 21.18
CA LEU A 129 10.57 20.66 20.03
C LEU A 129 9.40 21.47 19.48
N VAL A 130 9.63 22.77 19.30
CA VAL A 130 8.73 23.69 18.59
C VAL A 130 9.13 23.70 17.13
N PHE A 131 8.21 23.36 16.24
CA PHE A 131 8.42 23.46 14.81
C PHE A 131 8.36 24.94 14.38
N SER A 132 9.36 25.40 13.64
CA SER A 132 9.33 26.73 13.01
C SER A 132 8.75 26.60 11.60
N PRO A 133 7.88 27.53 11.14
CA PRO A 133 7.30 27.50 9.80
C PRO A 133 8.36 27.64 8.68
N ASP A 134 9.54 28.17 8.98
CA ASP A 134 10.65 28.34 8.04
C ASP A 134 11.47 27.05 7.84
N ASN A 135 11.18 25.99 8.60
CA ASN A 135 11.88 24.73 8.48
C ASN A 135 11.66 24.13 7.10
N ARG A 136 12.75 23.62 6.50
CA ARG A 136 12.73 22.96 5.20
C ARG A 136 12.73 21.45 5.40
N LEU A 137 11.83 20.76 4.72
CA LEU A 137 11.69 19.31 4.78
C LEU A 137 12.33 18.66 3.56
N THR A 138 13.05 17.57 3.76
CA THR A 138 13.54 16.74 2.66
C THR A 138 12.45 15.74 2.29
N VAL A 139 11.72 16.00 1.21
CA VAL A 139 10.56 15.20 0.78
C VAL A 139 10.99 14.15 -0.24
N PHE A 140 10.39 12.96 -0.23
CA PHE A 140 10.64 11.89 -1.19
C PHE A 140 9.34 11.55 -1.95
N PRO A 141 9.37 11.44 -3.29
CA PRO A 141 8.16 11.14 -4.08
C PRO A 141 7.71 9.69 -3.96
N LYS A 142 8.63 8.79 -3.57
CA LYS A 142 8.35 7.37 -3.39
C LYS A 142 9.30 6.70 -2.39
N ALA A 143 8.86 5.59 -1.83
CA ALA A 143 9.67 4.66 -1.04
C ALA A 143 9.46 3.24 -1.56
N THR A 144 10.51 2.41 -1.55
CA THR A 144 10.43 1.02 -2.01
C THR A 144 10.82 0.08 -0.89
N GLN A 145 10.08 -0.99 -0.68
CA GLN A 145 10.41 -2.05 0.28
C GLN A 145 10.61 -3.37 -0.47
N ILE A 146 11.51 -4.19 0.03
CA ILE A 146 11.60 -5.61 -0.36
C ILE A 146 11.05 -6.43 0.80
N ILE A 147 9.96 -7.13 0.54
CA ILE A 147 9.28 -7.99 1.51
C ILE A 147 9.84 -9.40 1.36
N ASP A 148 10.58 -9.82 2.38
CA ASP A 148 11.15 -11.16 2.54
C ASP A 148 10.60 -11.77 3.85
N ASN A 149 9.62 -12.66 3.75
CA ASN A 149 9.05 -13.36 4.89
C ASN A 149 8.59 -14.78 4.54
N ALA A 150 7.94 -15.47 5.48
CA ALA A 150 7.47 -16.84 5.29
C ALA A 150 6.45 -17.02 4.14
N PHE A 151 5.91 -15.93 3.59
CA PHE A 151 4.87 -15.91 2.58
C PHE A 151 5.34 -15.37 1.23
N ALA A 152 6.38 -14.54 1.22
CA ALA A 152 6.90 -13.89 0.01
C ALA A 152 8.43 -13.82 0.03
N THR A 153 9.05 -13.99 -1.14
CA THR A 153 10.48 -13.78 -1.35
C THR A 153 10.69 -12.69 -2.39
N ALA A 154 11.54 -11.73 -2.05
CA ALA A 154 11.96 -10.60 -2.87
C ALA A 154 10.78 -9.83 -3.49
N LEU A 155 9.65 -9.77 -2.78
CA LEU A 155 8.47 -9.05 -3.25
C LEU A 155 8.76 -7.55 -3.14
N VAL A 156 8.86 -6.89 -4.28
CA VAL A 156 9.11 -5.45 -4.34
C VAL A 156 7.78 -4.72 -4.20
N ASP A 157 7.65 -3.94 -3.13
CA ASP A 157 6.53 -3.04 -2.89
C ASP A 157 7.00 -1.58 -3.01
N CYS A 158 6.20 -0.72 -3.65
CA CYS A 158 6.57 0.68 -3.87
C CYS A 158 5.40 1.59 -3.55
N VAL A 159 5.62 2.53 -2.64
CA VAL A 159 4.64 3.51 -2.17
C VAL A 159 4.96 4.87 -2.75
N HIS A 160 3.96 5.53 -3.33
CA HIS A 160 4.05 6.87 -3.89
C HIS A 160 3.37 7.91 -2.97
N ALA A 161 3.99 9.07 -2.91
CA ALA A 161 3.56 10.25 -2.15
C ALA A 161 3.73 11.51 -3.00
N SER A 162 3.39 11.43 -4.28
CA SER A 162 3.66 12.50 -5.23
C SER A 162 2.44 13.41 -5.37
N PRO A 163 2.64 14.74 -5.32
CA PRO A 163 1.55 15.69 -5.47
C PRO A 163 1.01 15.64 -6.89
N VAL A 164 -0.20 16.17 -7.08
CA VAL A 164 -0.85 16.30 -8.39
C VAL A 164 0.12 17.02 -9.35
N PRO A 165 0.54 16.40 -10.47
CA PRO A 165 1.37 17.10 -11.44
C PRO A 165 0.59 18.30 -11.97
N SER A 166 1.26 19.46 -12.11
CA SER A 166 0.68 20.70 -12.64
C SER A 166 0.22 20.61 -14.11
N VAL A 167 0.33 19.43 -14.72
CA VAL A 167 -0.11 19.13 -16.07
C VAL A 167 -1.52 18.55 -16.00
N LEU A 168 -2.46 19.27 -16.62
CA LEU A 168 -3.86 18.90 -16.76
C LEU A 168 -4.01 17.44 -17.22
N GLY A 169 -4.56 16.58 -16.35
CA GLY A 169 -5.04 15.25 -16.72
C GLY A 169 -4.36 14.03 -16.09
N SER A 170 -3.45 14.18 -15.12
CA SER A 170 -2.98 13.04 -14.32
C SER A 170 -3.42 13.20 -12.86
N PRO A 171 -4.20 12.27 -12.27
CA PRO A 171 -4.54 12.32 -10.85
C PRO A 171 -3.26 12.20 -10.01
N GLY A 172 -3.25 12.82 -8.82
CA GLY A 172 -2.16 12.63 -7.86
C GLY A 172 -1.98 11.14 -7.54
N ALA A 173 -0.73 10.66 -7.53
CA ALA A 173 -0.42 9.27 -7.24
C ALA A 173 -0.23 9.11 -5.72
N PHE A 174 -1.35 8.94 -5.03
CA PHE A 174 -1.38 8.64 -3.61
C PHE A 174 -1.74 7.17 -3.40
N ASP A 175 -0.79 6.41 -2.88
CA ASP A 175 -1.01 4.99 -2.64
C ASP A 175 -1.66 4.76 -1.27
N MET A 176 -2.50 3.73 -1.23
CA MET A 176 -3.07 3.21 0.01
C MET A 176 -2.11 2.22 0.64
N VAL A 177 -1.93 2.31 1.95
CA VAL A 177 -0.98 1.48 2.69
C VAL A 177 -1.61 0.84 3.91
N LEU A 178 -1.13 -0.37 4.22
CA LEU A 178 -1.41 -1.07 5.45
C LEU A 178 -0.35 -0.69 6.50
N ILE A 179 -0.80 -0.25 7.67
CA ILE A 179 0.04 0.29 8.74
C ILE A 179 -0.12 -0.58 9.99
N LYS A 180 0.99 -0.96 10.62
CA LYS A 180 0.99 -1.65 11.92
C LYS A 180 0.60 -0.66 13.02
N LYS A 181 -0.39 -1.03 13.83
CA LYS A 181 -0.67 -0.34 15.10
C LYS A 181 -0.38 -1.27 16.26
N ALA A 182 0.33 -0.77 17.27
CA ALA A 182 0.55 -1.50 18.50
C ALA A 182 -0.77 -1.64 19.27
N GLU A 183 -1.03 -2.82 19.84
CA GLU A 183 -2.08 -2.96 20.84
C GLU A 183 -1.69 -2.21 22.12
N PRO A 184 -2.65 -1.57 22.82
CA PRO A 184 -2.36 -0.89 24.07
C PRO A 184 -1.79 -1.89 25.10
N GLY A 185 -0.52 -1.71 25.47
CA GLY A 185 0.18 -2.54 26.47
C GLY A 185 1.28 -3.46 25.92
N GLN A 186 1.42 -3.61 24.59
CA GLN A 186 2.62 -4.27 24.01
C GLN A 186 3.55 -3.21 23.39
N GLY A 187 4.80 -3.20 23.86
CA GLY A 187 5.83 -2.30 23.33
C GLY A 187 5.97 -2.42 21.81
N GLN A 188 6.25 -1.30 21.14
CA GLN A 188 6.55 -1.23 19.72
C GLN A 188 7.88 -1.97 19.46
N PHE A 189 7.81 -3.25 19.08
CA PHE A 189 8.97 -3.97 18.57
C PHE A 189 8.95 -3.89 17.04
N PRO A 190 9.80 -3.06 16.40
CA PRO A 190 9.78 -2.78 14.96
C PRO A 190 10.11 -3.98 14.05
N GLY A 191 10.25 -5.20 14.59
CA GLY A 191 10.54 -6.42 13.85
C GLY A 191 9.51 -7.54 13.98
N ARG A 192 8.43 -7.38 14.77
CA ARG A 192 7.42 -8.44 14.93
C ARG A 192 6.48 -8.43 13.72
N LEU A 193 6.30 -9.60 13.11
CA LEU A 193 5.25 -9.82 12.11
C LEU A 193 3.91 -9.87 12.85
N THR A 194 3.05 -8.91 12.55
CA THR A 194 1.67 -8.85 12.99
C THR A 194 0.78 -9.37 11.87
N TYR A 195 -0.26 -10.13 12.21
CA TYR A 195 -1.17 -10.71 11.23
C TYR A 195 -2.62 -10.37 11.57
N GLY A 196 -3.48 -10.42 10.57
CA GLY A 196 -4.90 -10.11 10.70
C GLY A 196 -5.18 -8.61 10.79
N MET A 197 -6.41 -8.22 10.49
CA MET A 197 -6.81 -6.81 10.54
C MET A 197 -6.77 -6.13 11.92
N PRO A 198 -6.95 -6.79 13.08
CA PRO A 198 -6.93 -6.09 14.37
C PRO A 198 -5.62 -5.35 14.66
N ALA A 199 -4.49 -5.88 14.17
CA ALA A 199 -3.17 -5.28 14.35
C ALA A 199 -2.81 -4.22 13.28
N HIS A 200 -3.71 -3.96 12.33
CA HIS A 200 -3.44 -3.07 11.20
C HIS A 200 -4.53 -2.01 11.00
N CYS A 201 -4.12 -0.87 10.48
CA CYS A 201 -5.03 0.14 9.95
C CYS A 201 -4.62 0.53 8.54
N ILE A 202 -5.46 1.33 7.88
CA ILE A 202 -5.18 1.83 6.53
C ILE A 202 -4.97 3.32 6.58
N GLY A 203 -4.05 3.79 5.74
CA GLY A 203 -3.87 5.20 5.47
C GLY A 203 -3.59 5.42 4.00
N GLN A 204 -3.97 6.60 3.51
CA GLN A 204 -3.48 7.12 2.24
C GLN A 204 -2.18 7.89 2.51
N VAL A 205 -1.13 7.62 1.75
CA VAL A 205 0.13 8.33 1.91
C VAL A 205 0.09 9.66 1.17
N CYS A 206 0.28 10.77 1.88
CA CYS A 206 0.29 12.11 1.30
C CYS A 206 1.71 12.67 1.15
N LEU A 207 2.60 12.38 2.09
CA LEU A 207 3.97 12.92 2.10
C LEU A 207 4.95 11.93 2.72
N ILE A 208 6.09 11.69 2.09
CA ILE A 208 7.22 10.98 2.71
C ILE A 208 8.34 11.99 2.89
N PHE A 209 8.89 12.11 4.10
CA PHE A 209 9.91 13.12 4.38
C PHE A 209 10.90 12.70 5.45
N LYS A 210 12.07 13.35 5.43
CA LYS A 210 13.07 13.29 6.50
C LYS A 210 13.20 14.66 7.17
N LEU A 211 13.30 14.62 8.49
CA LEU A 211 13.62 15.78 9.31
C LEU A 211 15.12 16.09 9.22
N LEU A 212 15.47 17.34 9.51
CA LEU A 212 16.85 17.75 9.59
C LEU A 212 17.59 17.00 10.72
N PRO A 213 18.91 16.76 10.59
CA PRO A 213 19.65 15.94 11.55
C PRO A 213 19.60 16.40 13.01
N HIS A 214 19.36 17.70 13.26
CA HIS A 214 19.29 18.25 14.63
C HIS A 214 18.08 17.77 15.43
N TYR A 215 17.06 17.20 14.78
CA TYR A 215 15.91 16.61 15.44
C TYR A 215 16.20 15.22 16.05
N ASN A 216 17.37 14.63 15.76
CA ASN A 216 17.76 13.29 16.22
C ASN A 216 16.75 12.17 15.85
N ILE A 217 15.94 12.40 14.81
CA ILE A 217 15.04 11.41 14.23
C ILE A 217 15.64 10.99 12.90
N HIS A 218 16.26 9.81 12.91
CA HIS A 218 16.87 9.24 11.71
C HIS A 218 15.86 8.55 10.81
N ASN A 219 14.76 8.06 11.40
CA ASN A 219 13.75 7.31 10.67
C ASN A 219 12.95 8.27 9.76
N PRO A 220 12.79 7.95 8.48
CA PRO A 220 11.89 8.68 7.61
C PRO A 220 10.47 8.67 8.19
N LEU A 221 9.77 9.80 8.05
CA LEU A 221 8.40 9.98 8.49
C LEU A 221 7.48 10.02 7.29
N VAL A 222 6.23 9.62 7.52
CA VAL A 222 5.17 9.61 6.52
C VAL A 222 3.97 10.35 7.10
N TYR A 223 3.47 11.31 6.32
CA TYR A 223 2.19 11.96 6.55
C TYR A 223 1.10 11.16 5.86
N ILE A 224 0.09 10.76 6.60
CA ILE A 224 -1.00 9.93 6.10
C ILE A 224 -2.36 10.53 6.44
N GLN A 225 -3.35 10.29 5.58
CA GLN A 225 -4.77 10.41 5.91
C GLN A 225 -5.29 9.05 6.38
N GLN A 226 -5.87 9.00 7.57
CA GLN A 226 -6.33 7.76 8.18
C GLN A 226 -7.71 7.33 7.68
N PHE A 227 -7.86 6.01 7.56
CA PHE A 227 -9.15 5.36 7.46
C PHE A 227 -9.56 4.81 8.83
N ASP A 228 -10.87 4.71 9.02
CA ASP A 228 -11.48 4.10 10.18
C ASP A 228 -10.91 2.70 10.36
N ARG A 229 -10.68 2.33 11.61
CA ARG A 229 -10.33 0.96 11.92
C ARG A 229 -11.44 0.07 11.36
N PRO A 230 -11.08 -0.98 10.60
CA PRO A 230 -12.08 -1.94 10.15
C PRO A 230 -12.83 -2.40 11.40
N SER A 231 -14.17 -2.43 11.33
CA SER A 231 -14.96 -2.85 12.47
C SER A 231 -14.43 -4.18 12.99
N TRP A 232 -14.32 -4.36 14.31
CA TRP A 232 -13.89 -5.60 14.97
C TRP A 232 -14.69 -6.86 14.56
N ARG A 233 -15.74 -6.67 13.75
CA ARG A 233 -16.55 -7.71 13.14
C ARG A 233 -15.78 -8.35 11.99
N ALA A 234 -15.87 -9.66 11.90
CA ALA A 234 -15.34 -10.49 10.83
C ALA A 234 -15.58 -9.87 9.43
N PRO A 235 -14.72 -10.18 8.44
CA PRO A 235 -14.94 -9.72 7.07
C PRO A 235 -16.36 -10.06 6.61
N LEU A 236 -16.93 -9.24 5.72
CA LEU A 236 -18.28 -9.49 5.20
C LEU A 236 -18.34 -10.89 4.60
N VAL A 237 -19.19 -11.76 5.15
CA VAL A 237 -19.18 -13.22 4.87
C VAL A 237 -19.26 -13.53 3.37
N GLU A 238 -20.00 -12.71 2.62
CA GLU A 238 -20.24 -12.91 1.18
C GLU A 238 -19.00 -12.65 0.30
N VAL A 239 -18.19 -11.66 0.66
CA VAL A 239 -17.02 -11.23 -0.13
C VAL A 239 -15.69 -11.55 0.55
N ASN A 240 -15.73 -11.88 1.84
CA ASN A 240 -14.59 -12.08 2.72
C ASN A 240 -13.55 -10.94 2.62
N MET A 241 -14.08 -9.70 2.61
CA MET A 241 -13.32 -8.45 2.59
C MET A 241 -13.71 -7.58 3.78
N TYR A 242 -12.77 -6.74 4.24
CA TYR A 242 -13.01 -5.81 5.33
C TYR A 242 -13.52 -4.49 4.80
N ARG A 243 -14.57 -3.97 5.43
CA ARG A 243 -15.08 -2.63 5.13
C ARG A 243 -14.32 -1.58 5.93
N VAL A 244 -13.87 -0.54 5.24
CA VAL A 244 -13.25 0.66 5.81
C VAL A 244 -13.97 1.90 5.32
N LYS A 245 -13.89 2.96 6.11
CA LYS A 245 -14.45 4.27 5.81
C LYS A 245 -13.36 5.30 6.01
N GLN A 246 -13.30 6.34 5.21
CA GLN A 246 -12.34 7.42 5.44
C GLN A 246 -12.73 8.19 6.71
N THR A 247 -11.80 8.38 7.65
CA THR A 247 -12.12 9.05 8.91
C THR A 247 -12.20 10.55 8.66
N CYS A 248 -13.39 11.13 8.81
CA CYS A 248 -13.59 12.57 8.70
C CYS A 248 -14.31 13.12 9.95
N HIS A 249 -13.88 14.29 10.41
CA HIS A 249 -14.61 15.11 11.37
C HIS A 249 -15.37 16.20 10.63
N THR A 250 -16.68 16.32 10.91
CA THR A 250 -17.47 17.45 10.41
C THR A 250 -17.30 18.61 11.39
N GLN A 251 -16.59 19.66 10.98
CA GLN A 251 -16.55 20.93 11.72
C GLN A 251 -17.36 21.96 10.96
N GLN A 252 -18.53 22.30 11.52
CA GLN A 252 -19.49 23.37 11.17
C GLN A 252 -19.89 23.55 9.69
N TYR A 253 -18.97 23.55 8.71
CA TYR A 253 -19.23 23.64 7.28
C TYR A 253 -18.20 22.91 6.38
N ASP A 254 -17.15 22.27 6.92
CA ASP A 254 -16.13 21.60 6.13
C ASP A 254 -15.82 20.16 6.63
N LYS A 255 -15.47 19.27 5.71
CA LYS A 255 -15.06 17.89 6.01
C LYS A 255 -13.55 17.85 6.25
N CYS A 256 -13.13 17.73 7.50
CA CYS A 256 -11.71 17.59 7.83
C CYS A 256 -11.34 16.11 7.96
N TYR A 257 -10.40 15.64 7.14
CA TYR A 257 -9.86 14.28 7.27
C TYR A 257 -8.96 14.16 8.50
N VAL A 258 -8.97 12.99 9.14
CA VAL A 258 -8.06 12.70 10.25
C VAL A 258 -6.71 12.30 9.70
N GLU A 259 -5.70 13.11 9.96
CA GLU A 259 -4.33 12.85 9.51
C GLU A 259 -3.47 12.33 10.66
N GLU A 260 -2.32 11.74 10.33
CA GLU A 260 -1.34 11.28 11.31
C GLU A 260 0.07 11.32 10.69
N VAL A 261 1.07 11.55 11.53
CA VAL A 261 2.48 11.36 11.17
C VAL A 261 2.95 10.07 11.80
N ILE A 262 3.51 9.17 10.99
CA ILE A 262 4.03 7.88 11.45
C ILE A 262 5.45 7.66 10.94
N PRO A 263 6.28 6.88 11.66
CA PRO A 263 7.54 6.41 11.09
C PRO A 263 7.30 5.46 9.91
N LEU A 264 8.10 5.58 8.85
CA LEU A 264 7.98 4.75 7.64
C LEU A 264 8.04 3.24 7.95
N VAL A 265 8.79 2.84 8.98
CA VAL A 265 8.92 1.45 9.42
C VAL A 265 7.59 0.81 9.88
N LEU A 266 6.56 1.62 10.20
CA LEU A 266 5.24 1.10 10.54
C LEU A 266 4.41 0.68 9.32
N ILE A 267 4.80 1.09 8.11
CA ILE A 267 4.13 0.65 6.89
C ILE A 267 4.53 -0.80 6.58
N CYS A 268 3.54 -1.67 6.45
CA CYS A 268 3.70 -3.07 6.06
C CYS A 268 3.91 -3.23 4.56
N GLN A 269 2.99 -2.65 3.80
CA GLN A 269 2.90 -2.76 2.34
C GLN A 269 1.81 -1.83 1.78
N THR A 270 1.79 -1.63 0.47
CA THR A 270 0.64 -1.09 -0.26
C THR A 270 -0.58 -2.01 -0.17
N CYS A 271 -1.77 -1.43 -0.28
CA CYS A 271 -3.02 -2.17 -0.33
C CYS A 271 -3.97 -1.57 -1.38
N HIS A 272 -4.92 -2.37 -1.85
CA HIS A 272 -5.89 -1.96 -2.84
C HIS A 272 -7.27 -1.79 -2.21
N LEU A 273 -7.91 -0.65 -2.41
CA LEU A 273 -9.27 -0.36 -1.96
C LEU A 273 -10.26 -0.44 -3.12
N ILE A 274 -11.40 -1.08 -2.89
CA ILE A 274 -12.51 -1.15 -3.84
C ILE A 274 -13.68 -0.33 -3.29
N PRO A 275 -14.20 0.67 -4.01
CA PRO A 275 -15.38 1.39 -3.55
C PRO A 275 -16.58 0.47 -3.32
N GLN A 276 -17.36 0.72 -2.26
CA GLN A 276 -18.62 0.04 -2.05
C GLN A 276 -19.67 0.65 -2.99
N PHE A 277 -19.93 -0.04 -4.10
CA PHE A 277 -21.00 0.35 -5.03
C PHE A 277 -22.37 0.11 -4.39
N GLY A 278 -23.18 1.18 -4.36
CA GLY A 278 -24.55 1.13 -3.87
C GLY A 278 -25.51 0.59 -4.93
N ARG A 279 -26.80 0.91 -4.78
CA ARG A 279 -27.76 0.68 -5.86
C ARG A 279 -27.37 1.52 -7.09
N PRO A 280 -27.71 1.10 -8.32
CA PRO A 280 -27.37 1.84 -9.54
C PRO A 280 -27.80 3.32 -9.51
N LYS A 281 -28.95 3.62 -8.88
CA LYS A 281 -29.47 4.99 -8.71
C LYS A 281 -28.62 5.89 -7.80
N ASN A 282 -27.80 5.30 -6.93
CA ASN A 282 -26.97 5.99 -5.94
C ASN A 282 -25.48 5.85 -6.24
N THR A 283 -25.12 5.15 -7.32
CA THR A 283 -23.73 5.00 -7.73
C THR A 283 -23.36 6.23 -8.53
N PRO A 284 -22.40 7.05 -8.08
CA PRO A 284 -21.99 8.22 -8.83
C PRO A 284 -21.49 7.77 -10.20
N LEU A 285 -22.06 8.35 -11.26
CA LEU A 285 -21.58 8.18 -12.62
C LEU A 285 -20.22 8.88 -12.72
N ILE A 286 -19.18 8.13 -13.07
CA ILE A 286 -17.84 8.66 -13.34
C ILE A 286 -17.86 9.24 -14.76
N ASP A 287 -18.68 10.27 -14.98
CA ASP A 287 -18.79 10.94 -16.28
C ASP A 287 -17.66 11.97 -16.48
N THR A 288 -16.91 12.29 -15.43
CA THR A 288 -15.78 13.22 -15.47
C THR A 288 -14.50 12.55 -14.99
N PRO A 289 -13.39 12.61 -15.76
CA PRO A 289 -12.11 11.97 -15.43
C PRO A 289 -11.34 12.63 -14.28
N THR A 290 -11.92 13.64 -13.62
CA THR A 290 -11.23 14.51 -12.66
C THR A 290 -11.69 14.33 -11.22
N ALA A 291 -12.81 13.65 -10.98
CA ALA A 291 -13.31 13.45 -9.62
C ALA A 291 -12.51 12.35 -8.91
N ASP A 292 -11.89 12.68 -7.78
CA ASP A 292 -11.17 11.70 -6.97
C ASP A 292 -12.19 10.66 -6.44
N PRO A 293 -12.00 9.35 -6.71
CA PRO A 293 -12.86 8.30 -6.18
C PRO A 293 -13.04 8.36 -4.66
N LEU A 294 -12.06 8.90 -3.93
CA LEU A 294 -12.14 9.06 -2.47
C LEU A 294 -13.15 10.12 -2.02
N GLU A 295 -13.42 11.12 -2.85
CA GLU A 295 -14.46 12.13 -2.58
C GLU A 295 -15.86 11.60 -2.93
N LEU A 296 -15.93 10.71 -3.93
CA LEU A 296 -17.19 10.17 -4.46
C LEU A 296 -17.79 9.06 -3.58
N PHE A 297 -16.94 8.27 -2.93
CA PHE A 297 -17.37 7.10 -2.18
C PHE A 297 -17.03 7.22 -0.70
N GLU A 298 -17.99 6.91 0.18
CA GLU A 298 -17.75 6.95 1.62
C GLU A 298 -17.14 5.66 2.18
N ASN A 299 -17.52 4.52 1.61
CA ASN A 299 -17.13 3.20 2.11
C ASN A 299 -16.33 2.45 1.06
N PHE A 300 -15.31 1.73 1.53
CA PHE A 300 -14.41 0.94 0.70
C PHE A 300 -14.22 -0.45 1.28
N PHE A 301 -13.87 -1.39 0.43
CA PHE A 301 -13.45 -2.74 0.79
C PHE A 301 -11.95 -2.89 0.57
N ILE A 302 -11.28 -3.50 1.52
CA ILE A 302 -9.90 -3.94 1.32
C ILE A 302 -9.92 -5.15 0.39
N ASN A 303 -9.25 -5.04 -0.74
CA ASN A 303 -9.09 -6.17 -1.64
C ASN A 303 -8.01 -7.12 -1.11
N SER A 304 -8.41 -8.03 -0.23
CA SER A 304 -7.54 -9.08 0.29
C SER A 304 -7.00 -10.01 -0.80
N TYR A 305 -7.60 -10.02 -2.00
CA TYR A 305 -7.24 -10.90 -3.11
C TYR A 305 -6.35 -10.21 -4.16
N PHE A 306 -5.96 -8.96 -3.93
CA PHE A 306 -5.12 -8.22 -4.88
C PHE A 306 -3.77 -8.90 -5.09
N ASP A 307 -3.17 -9.37 -3.99
CA ASP A 307 -1.93 -10.13 -4.00
C ASP A 307 -1.97 -11.25 -2.95
N LEU A 308 -1.22 -12.32 -3.22
CA LEU A 308 -1.14 -13.51 -2.36
C LEU A 308 -0.56 -13.17 -0.99
N HIS A 309 0.42 -12.28 -0.90
CA HIS A 309 1.00 -11.88 0.37
C HIS A 309 -0.04 -11.15 1.22
N THR A 310 -0.77 -10.19 0.63
CA THR A 310 -1.88 -9.49 1.29
C THR A 310 -2.96 -10.46 1.77
N PHE A 311 -3.35 -11.42 0.93
CA PHE A 311 -4.33 -12.43 1.30
C PHE A 311 -3.88 -13.22 2.54
N GLN A 312 -2.64 -13.70 2.55
CA GLN A 312 -2.09 -14.50 3.65
C GLN A 312 -1.88 -13.68 4.93
N MET A 313 -1.51 -12.40 4.80
CA MET A 313 -1.35 -11.49 5.94
C MET A 313 -2.68 -11.18 6.64
N LEU A 314 -3.78 -11.10 5.87
CA LEU A 314 -5.09 -10.68 6.39
C LEU A 314 -6.04 -11.84 6.73
N SER A 315 -5.77 -13.06 6.26
CA SER A 315 -6.65 -14.23 6.41
C SER A 315 -6.44 -15.06 7.69
N VAL A 316 -5.75 -14.51 8.69
CA VAL A 316 -5.48 -15.17 9.98
C VAL A 316 -6.62 -15.00 10.96
#